data_AF-A0A7Y4X388-F1
#
_entry.id   AF-A0A7Y4X388-F1
#
_cell.length_a   1.000
_cell.length_b   1.000
_cell.length_c   1.000
_cell.angle_alpha   90.00
_cell.angle_beta   90.00
_cell.angle_gamma   90.00
#
_symmetry.space_group_name_H-M   'P 1'
#
loop_
_entity.id
_entity.type
_entity.pdbx_description
1 polymer ?
#
loop_
_entity_poly.entity_id
_entity_poly.type
_entity_poly.pdbx_seq_one_letter_code
_entity_poly.pdbx_strand_id
1 'polypeptide(L)'
;MATKITREIIESYLHCTYKAHLQLLKQHGTKSAYEVLRAELQGAVRCRAIERISVLQQDTARDLPLSLATLRRGKAFLLDITLENDQASLVFDGLKRVDGPSRLGDFHYIPVLFSESRRIHKPHRLLLDLCAFLLARMQGRMPSSGIMGISQHGV
;
A
#
# COMPACT_ATOMS: atom_id res chain seq x y z
N MET A 1 7.15 24.86 0.42
CA MET A 1 6.72 23.54 0.92
C MET A 1 7.00 22.49 -0.15
N ALA A 2 7.95 21.58 0.11
CA ALA A 2 8.30 20.51 -0.82
C ALA A 2 7.10 19.58 -1.04
N THR A 3 6.95 19.06 -2.26
CA THR A 3 5.92 18.05 -2.59
C THR A 3 6.28 16.74 -1.91
N LYS A 4 5.36 16.15 -1.14
CA LYS A 4 5.55 14.82 -0.56
C LYS A 4 5.46 13.76 -1.66
N ILE A 5 6.33 12.76 -1.60
CA ILE A 5 6.28 11.61 -2.50
C ILE A 5 5.04 10.77 -2.15
N THR A 6 4.13 10.62 -3.11
CA THR A 6 2.91 9.83 -2.97
C THR A 6 2.99 8.53 -3.76
N ARG A 7 2.07 7.59 -3.48
CA ARG A 7 1.96 6.34 -4.24
C ARG A 7 1.76 6.61 -5.73
N GLU A 8 0.94 7.60 -6.08
CA GLU A 8 0.70 8.00 -7.48
C GLU A 8 1.99 8.48 -8.17
N ILE A 9 2.85 9.21 -7.46
CA ILE A 9 4.15 9.66 -7.99
C ILE A 9 5.06 8.47 -8.25
N ILE A 10 5.10 7.51 -7.34
CA ILE A 10 5.93 6.30 -7.47
C ILE A 10 5.41 5.42 -8.61
N GLU A 11 4.11 5.18 -8.69
CA GLU A 11 3.49 4.45 -9.80
C GLU A 11 3.75 5.17 -11.14
N SER A 12 3.65 6.50 -11.16
CA SER A 12 4.01 7.28 -12.35
C SER A 12 5.48 7.11 -12.70
N TYR A 13 6.40 7.09 -11.73
CA TYR A 13 7.83 6.90 -11.97
C TYR A 13 8.13 5.53 -12.60
N LEU A 14 7.41 4.50 -12.15
CA LEU A 14 7.52 3.12 -12.64
C LEU A 14 7.02 2.96 -14.09
N HIS A 15 6.20 3.89 -14.59
CA HIS A 15 5.67 3.89 -15.95
C HIS A 15 6.29 4.96 -16.87
N CYS A 16 6.57 6.15 -16.33
CA CYS A 16 7.08 7.33 -17.03
C CYS A 16 7.78 8.27 -16.03
N THR A 17 9.11 8.26 -16.04
CA THR A 17 9.94 9.09 -15.16
C THR A 17 9.66 10.59 -15.32
N TYR A 18 9.40 11.04 -16.56
CA TYR A 18 9.07 12.44 -16.85
C TYR A 18 7.76 12.88 -16.18
N LYS A 19 6.72 12.04 -16.23
CA LYS A 19 5.45 12.33 -15.56
C LYS A 19 5.64 12.47 -14.04
N ALA A 20 6.40 11.57 -13.42
CA ALA A 20 6.71 11.66 -11.99
C ALA A 20 7.48 12.93 -11.64
N HIS A 21 8.45 13.33 -12.47
CA HIS A 21 9.18 14.58 -12.31
C HIS A 21 8.23 15.79 -12.35
N LEU A 22 7.31 15.85 -13.32
CA LEU A 22 6.31 16.92 -13.39
C LEU A 22 5.42 16.95 -12.13
N GLN A 23 4.96 15.79 -11.67
CA GLN A 23 4.14 15.69 -10.45
C GLN A 23 4.91 16.17 -9.20
N LEU A 24 6.22 15.87 -9.09
CA LEU A 24 7.06 16.38 -8.01
C LEU A 24 7.16 17.92 -8.03
N LEU A 25 7.17 18.51 -9.22
CA LEU A 25 7.11 19.96 -9.42
C LEU A 25 5.69 20.55 -9.29
N LYS A 26 4.70 19.74 -8.91
CA LYS A 26 3.26 20.10 -8.84
C LYS A 26 2.70 20.56 -10.19
N GLN A 27 3.31 20.12 -11.28
CA GLN A 27 2.80 20.33 -12.63
C GLN A 27 1.93 19.12 -13.00
N HIS A 28 0.70 19.41 -13.41
CA HIS A 28 -0.29 18.39 -13.76
C HIS A 28 -0.85 18.68 -15.15
N GLY A 29 -0.95 17.65 -15.98
CA GLY A 29 -1.75 17.68 -17.20
C GLY A 29 -3.19 17.21 -16.94
N THR A 30 -4.02 17.26 -17.97
CA THR A 30 -5.35 16.65 -17.94
C THR A 30 -5.21 15.14 -17.88
N LYS A 31 -5.89 14.49 -16.92
CA LYS A 31 -5.93 13.02 -16.85
C LYS A 31 -6.61 12.48 -18.10
N SER A 32 -5.98 11.50 -18.73
CA SER A 32 -6.60 10.78 -19.85
C SER A 32 -7.80 9.96 -19.36
N ALA A 33 -8.76 9.68 -20.25
CA ALA A 33 -9.88 8.79 -19.94
C ALA A 33 -9.41 7.41 -19.45
N TYR A 34 -8.28 6.92 -19.97
CA TYR A 34 -7.65 5.68 -19.53
C TYR A 34 -7.15 5.75 -18.07
N GLU A 35 -6.52 6.85 -17.67
CA GLU A 35 -6.07 7.03 -16.29
C GLU A 35 -7.22 7.12 -15.29
N VAL A 36 -8.32 7.78 -15.68
CA VAL A 36 -9.54 7.84 -14.87
C VAL A 36 -10.12 6.44 -14.69
N LEU A 37 -10.34 5.72 -15.80
CA LEU A 37 -10.86 4.34 -15.77
C LEU A 37 -9.98 3.41 -14.92
N ARG A 38 -8.65 3.50 -15.06
CA ARG A 38 -7.73 2.69 -14.24
C ARG A 38 -7.86 2.99 -12.75
N ALA A 39 -7.96 4.27 -12.37
CA ALA A 39 -8.11 4.67 -10.99
C ALA A 39 -9.44 4.16 -10.40
N GLU A 40 -10.53 4.21 -11.18
CA GLU A 40 -11.84 3.69 -10.78
C GLU A 40 -11.81 2.17 -10.57
N LEU A 41 -11.25 1.42 -11.51
CA LEU A 41 -11.12 -0.04 -11.40
C LEU A 41 -10.27 -0.44 -10.18
N GLN A 42 -9.15 0.24 -9.98
CA GLN A 42 -8.29 0.01 -8.82
C GLN A 42 -9.00 0.36 -7.51
N GLY A 43 -9.75 1.46 -7.48
CA GLY A 43 -10.58 1.83 -6.34
C GLY A 43 -11.64 0.78 -6.01
N ALA A 44 -12.38 0.30 -7.01
CA ALA A 44 -13.41 -0.72 -6.84
C ALA A 44 -12.82 -2.04 -6.30
N VAL A 45 -11.66 -2.46 -6.79
CA VAL A 45 -10.96 -3.66 -6.32
C VAL A 45 -10.50 -3.51 -4.87
N ARG A 46 -9.93 -2.35 -4.50
CA ARG A 46 -9.55 -2.05 -3.12
C ARG A 46 -10.76 -2.11 -2.19
N CYS A 47 -11.85 -1.42 -2.52
CA CYS A 47 -13.08 -1.42 -1.72
C CYS A 47 -13.59 -2.84 -1.47
N ARG A 48 -13.75 -3.66 -2.53
CA ARG A 48 -14.22 -5.04 -2.41
C ARG A 48 -13.28 -5.90 -1.55
N ALA A 49 -11.97 -5.74 -1.71
CA ALA A 49 -10.99 -6.48 -0.92
C ALA A 49 -11.05 -6.11 0.57
N ILE A 50 -11.16 -4.81 0.87
CA ILE A 50 -11.28 -4.28 2.23
C ILE A 50 -12.56 -4.75 2.89
N GLU A 51 -13.70 -4.67 2.20
CA GLU A 51 -14.99 -5.17 2.70
C GLU A 51 -14.91 -6.66 3.03
N ARG A 52 -14.37 -7.46 2.10
CA ARG A 52 -14.22 -8.90 2.30
C ARG A 52 -13.33 -9.24 3.49
N ILE A 53 -12.19 -8.55 3.64
CA ILE A 53 -11.29 -8.80 4.77
C ILE A 53 -11.94 -8.36 6.10
N SER A 54 -12.63 -7.22 6.11
CA SER A 54 -13.34 -6.72 7.29
C SER A 54 -14.39 -7.71 7.78
N VAL A 55 -15.07 -8.42 6.87
CA VAL A 55 -16.05 -9.46 7.23
C VAL A 55 -15.37 -10.74 7.73
N LEU A 56 -14.26 -11.15 7.11
CA LEU A 56 -13.58 -12.42 7.43
C LEU A 56 -12.66 -12.34 8.65
N GLN A 57 -12.22 -11.15 9.05
CA GLN A 57 -11.23 -10.94 10.09
C GLN A 57 -11.80 -10.02 11.18
N GLN A 58 -12.15 -10.62 12.32
CA GLN A 58 -12.72 -9.91 13.46
C GLN A 58 -11.74 -8.93 14.13
N ASP A 59 -10.43 -9.14 13.95
CA ASP A 59 -9.38 -8.31 14.55
C ASP A 59 -8.68 -7.43 13.51
N THR A 60 -9.48 -6.57 12.88
CA THR A 60 -9.04 -5.59 11.87
C THR A 60 -9.03 -4.17 12.44
N ALA A 61 -8.13 -3.33 11.93
CA ALA A 61 -8.21 -1.87 12.09
C ALA A 61 -7.99 -1.17 10.75
N ARG A 62 -8.63 -0.01 10.56
CA ARG A 62 -8.62 0.73 9.29
C ARG A 62 -8.35 2.21 9.51
N ASP A 63 -7.80 2.88 8.49
CA ASP A 63 -7.69 4.34 8.40
C ASP A 63 -6.88 4.94 9.57
N LEU A 64 -5.80 4.25 9.94
CA LEU A 64 -4.89 4.68 11.00
C LEU A 64 -3.56 5.16 10.41
N PRO A 65 -2.87 6.10 11.09
CA PRO A 65 -1.50 6.42 10.73
C PRO A 65 -0.58 5.23 11.00
N LEU A 66 0.38 5.01 10.11
CA LEU A 66 1.44 4.02 10.28
C LEU A 66 2.41 4.53 11.35
N SER A 67 2.25 4.03 12.57
CA SER A 67 3.12 4.35 13.70
C SER A 67 3.53 3.09 14.46
N LEU A 68 4.63 3.15 15.20
CA LEU A 68 5.04 2.03 16.05
C LEU A 68 3.96 1.68 17.09
N ALA A 69 3.22 2.69 17.59
CA ALA A 69 2.10 2.48 18.49
C ALA A 69 0.95 1.72 17.80
N THR A 70 0.62 2.07 16.56
CA THR A 70 -0.38 1.35 15.74
C THR A 70 0.01 -0.11 15.54
N LEU A 71 1.27 -0.37 15.17
CA LEU A 71 1.78 -1.73 14.95
C LEU A 71 1.81 -2.57 16.24
N ARG A 72 2.17 -1.97 17.37
CA ARG A 72 2.22 -2.65 18.67
C ARG A 72 0.86 -3.11 19.19
N ARG A 73 -0.24 -2.54 18.69
CA ARG A 73 -1.60 -3.04 19.01
C ARG A 73 -1.81 -4.48 18.54
N GLY A 74 -0.98 -4.98 17.62
CA GLY A 74 -0.93 -6.41 17.29
C GLY A 74 -2.15 -6.95 16.56
N LYS A 75 -2.96 -6.06 15.96
CA LYS A 75 -4.14 -6.41 15.17
C LYS A 75 -3.78 -7.37 14.04
N ALA A 76 -4.58 -8.41 13.84
CA ALA A 76 -4.35 -9.44 12.83
C ALA A 76 -4.21 -8.84 11.41
N PHE A 77 -5.04 -7.85 11.10
CA PHE A 77 -4.99 -7.11 9.85
C PHE A 77 -5.12 -5.60 10.09
N LEU A 78 -4.35 -4.82 9.34
CA LEU A 78 -4.46 -3.37 9.28
C LEU A 78 -4.74 -2.98 7.82
N LEU A 79 -5.74 -2.15 7.56
CA LEU A 79 -6.19 -1.76 6.21
C LEU A 79 -6.12 -0.24 6.04
N ASP A 80 -5.83 0.24 4.83
CA ASP A 80 -5.73 1.69 4.51
C ASP A 80 -4.86 2.47 5.52
N ILE A 81 -3.67 1.95 5.80
CA ILE A 81 -2.76 2.54 6.79
C ILE A 81 -1.86 3.57 6.11
N THR A 82 -1.82 4.79 6.65
CA THR A 82 -1.09 5.90 6.01
C THR A 82 0.24 6.15 6.70
N LEU A 83 1.35 5.93 5.99
CA LEU A 83 2.65 6.44 6.39
C LEU A 83 2.76 7.91 5.97
N GLU A 84 2.94 8.79 6.93
CA GLU A 84 3.18 10.20 6.66
C GLU A 84 4.44 10.68 7.40
N ASN A 85 5.33 11.33 6.66
CA ASN A 85 6.48 12.05 7.17
C ASN A 85 6.74 13.31 6.33
N ASP A 86 7.88 13.97 6.54
CA ASP A 86 8.22 15.22 5.84
C ASP A 86 8.46 15.02 4.33
N GLN A 87 8.88 13.82 3.92
CA GLN A 87 9.28 13.52 2.55
C GLN A 87 8.22 12.74 1.76
N ALA A 88 7.37 11.96 2.43
CA ALA A 88 6.46 11.01 1.80
C ALA A 88 5.11 10.92 2.51
N SER A 89 4.07 10.64 1.73
CA SER A 89 2.73 10.28 2.20
C SER A 89 2.24 9.08 1.39
N LEU A 90 2.24 7.89 2.00
CA LEU A 90 1.99 6.62 1.34
C LEU A 90 0.90 5.84 2.05
N VAL A 91 -0.13 5.45 1.30
CA VAL A 91 -1.22 4.60 1.79
C VAL A 91 -0.90 3.14 1.46
N PHE A 92 -0.88 2.31 2.49
CA PHE A 92 -0.76 0.86 2.41
C PHE A 92 -2.16 0.27 2.28
N ASP A 93 -2.38 -0.57 1.26
CA ASP A 93 -3.66 -1.26 1.07
C ASP A 93 -3.99 -2.15 2.27
N GLY A 94 -3.01 -2.91 2.73
CA GLY A 94 -3.09 -3.58 4.01
C GLY A 94 -1.75 -4.09 4.53
N LEU A 95 -1.76 -4.48 5.80
CA LEU A 95 -0.68 -5.16 6.50
C LEU A 95 -1.27 -6.37 7.21
N LYS A 96 -0.66 -7.54 6.99
CA LYS A 96 -1.05 -8.77 7.68
C LYS A 96 -0.02 -9.09 8.75
N ARG A 97 -0.48 -9.35 9.98
CA ARG A 97 0.38 -9.86 11.05
C ARG A 97 0.74 -11.31 10.78
N VAL A 98 2.00 -11.65 11.00
CA VAL A 98 2.54 -13.00 10.95
C VAL A 98 3.46 -13.24 12.14
N ASP A 99 3.59 -14.49 12.56
CA ASP A 99 4.48 -14.85 13.65
C ASP A 99 5.94 -14.69 13.25
N GLY A 100 6.78 -14.35 14.21
CA GLY A 100 8.22 -14.22 14.07
C GLY A 100 8.77 -12.99 14.76
N PRO A 101 9.99 -13.09 15.32
CA PRO A 101 10.54 -12.08 16.21
C PRO A 101 10.82 -10.76 15.49
N SER A 102 10.47 -9.64 16.12
CA SER A 102 10.73 -8.28 15.66
C SER A 102 10.78 -7.28 16.82
N ARG A 103 10.93 -5.98 16.53
CA ARG A 103 10.79 -4.91 17.55
C ARG A 103 9.38 -4.78 18.14
N LEU A 104 8.41 -5.50 17.58
CA LEU A 104 7.04 -5.57 18.06
C LEU A 104 6.81 -6.73 19.05
N GLY A 105 7.80 -7.61 19.25
CA GLY A 105 7.69 -8.86 20.02
C GLY A 105 7.77 -10.09 19.11
N ASP A 106 6.96 -11.11 19.37
CA ASP A 106 7.00 -12.39 18.65
C ASP A 106 6.24 -12.39 17.31
N PHE A 107 5.95 -11.21 16.76
CA PHE A 107 5.27 -11.06 15.48
C PHE A 107 5.85 -9.89 14.68
N HIS A 108 5.54 -9.87 13.39
CA HIS A 108 5.80 -8.76 12.49
C HIS A 108 4.70 -8.64 11.43
N TYR A 109 4.70 -7.57 10.67
CA TYR A 109 3.77 -7.36 9.58
C TYR A 109 4.43 -7.62 8.23
N ILE A 110 3.63 -8.13 7.29
CA ILE A 110 3.96 -8.21 5.86
C ILE A 110 3.00 -7.32 5.06
N PRO A 111 3.46 -6.67 3.98
CA PRO A 111 2.60 -5.83 3.16
C PRO A 111 1.62 -6.66 2.33
N VAL A 112 0.41 -6.13 2.19
CA VAL A 112 -0.64 -6.63 1.31
C VAL A 112 -0.95 -5.52 0.30
N LEU A 113 -0.97 -5.87 -0.98
CA LEU A 113 -1.32 -4.96 -2.07
C LEU A 113 -2.53 -5.52 -2.81
N PHE A 114 -3.56 -4.70 -3.02
CA PHE A 114 -4.71 -5.07 -3.83
C PHE A 114 -4.51 -4.54 -5.24
N SER A 115 -4.73 -5.37 -6.25
CA SER A 115 -4.61 -4.95 -7.64
C SER A 115 -5.74 -5.54 -8.48
N GLU A 116 -6.20 -4.71 -9.41
CA GLU A 116 -7.07 -5.04 -10.52
C GLU A 116 -6.44 -6.00 -11.52
N SER A 117 -5.11 -5.98 -11.64
CA SER A 117 -4.40 -6.83 -12.60
C SER A 117 -4.37 -8.29 -12.14
N ARG A 118 -4.80 -9.19 -13.03
CA ARG A 118 -4.64 -10.64 -12.85
C ARG A 118 -3.19 -11.10 -12.94
N ARG A 119 -2.29 -10.25 -13.46
CA ARG A 119 -0.86 -10.56 -13.61
C ARG A 119 -0.03 -9.63 -12.75
N ILE A 120 0.91 -10.23 -12.03
CA ILE A 120 1.90 -9.51 -11.24
C ILE A 120 2.93 -8.90 -12.19
N HIS A 121 2.80 -7.59 -12.45
CA HIS A 121 3.79 -6.84 -13.22
C HIS A 121 4.90 -6.27 -12.32
N LYS A 122 6.06 -5.96 -12.92
CA LYS A 122 7.22 -5.37 -12.22
C LYS A 122 6.84 -4.18 -11.32
N PRO A 123 5.97 -3.23 -11.75
CA PRO A 123 5.60 -2.11 -10.89
C PRO A 123 4.94 -2.52 -9.57
N HIS A 124 4.04 -3.51 -9.59
CA HIS A 124 3.38 -4.00 -8.38
C HIS A 124 4.37 -4.65 -7.41
N ARG A 125 5.36 -5.39 -7.94
CA ARG A 125 6.41 -5.99 -7.13
C ARG A 125 7.30 -4.91 -6.49
N LEU A 126 7.72 -3.91 -7.27
CA LEU A 126 8.53 -2.81 -6.75
C LEU A 126 7.79 -1.98 -5.69
N LEU A 127 6.48 -1.76 -5.87
CA LEU A 127 5.67 -1.09 -4.86
C LEU A 127 5.55 -1.92 -3.57
N LEU A 128 5.39 -3.24 -3.69
CA LEU A 128 5.38 -4.15 -2.56
C LEU A 128 6.74 -4.18 -1.83
N ASP A 129 7.85 -4.18 -2.58
CA ASP A 129 9.21 -4.11 -2.04
C ASP A 129 9.45 -2.79 -1.29
N LEU A 130 8.97 -1.67 -1.83
CA LEU A 130 9.01 -0.37 -1.16
C LEU A 130 8.22 -0.40 0.16
N CYS A 131 6.99 -0.93 0.13
CA CYS A 131 6.18 -1.10 1.34
C CYS A 131 6.90 -1.96 2.38
N ALA A 132 7.51 -3.07 1.95
CA ALA A 132 8.30 -3.94 2.83
C ALA A 132 9.49 -3.20 3.45
N PHE A 133 10.24 -2.43 2.64
CA PHE A 133 11.37 -1.64 3.09
C PHE A 133 10.97 -0.59 4.14
N LEU A 134 9.90 0.15 3.89
CA LEU A 134 9.40 1.17 4.83
C LEU A 134 8.93 0.54 6.14
N LEU A 135 8.22 -0.58 6.06
CA LEU A 135 7.77 -1.34 7.21
C LEU A 135 8.94 -1.90 8.03
N ALA A 136 9.99 -2.38 7.36
CA ALA A 136 11.20 -2.91 7.99
C ALA A 136 11.87 -1.89 8.92
N ARG A 137 11.87 -0.61 8.54
CA ARG A 137 12.43 0.47 9.38
C ARG A 137 11.67 0.62 10.71
N MET A 138 10.38 0.32 10.72
CA MET A 138 9.53 0.44 11.90
C MET A 138 9.61 -0.78 12.82
N GLN A 139 9.46 -1.98 12.26
CA GLN A 139 9.45 -3.22 13.03
C GLN A 139 10.86 -3.83 13.23
N GLY A 140 11.90 -3.23 12.63
CA GLY A 140 13.30 -3.68 12.73
C GLY A 140 13.56 -5.02 12.04
N ARG A 141 12.64 -5.48 11.19
CA ARG A 141 12.71 -6.75 10.47
C ARG A 141 12.20 -6.58 9.05
N MET A 142 13.00 -7.00 8.08
CA MET A 142 12.59 -7.06 6.69
C MET A 142 11.53 -8.15 6.50
N PRO A 143 10.35 -7.82 5.94
CA PRO A 143 9.40 -8.83 5.49
C PRO A 143 10.05 -9.76 4.46
N SER A 144 9.96 -11.07 4.65
CA SER A 144 10.49 -12.06 3.69
C SER A 144 9.57 -12.28 2.48
N SER A 145 8.31 -11.85 2.60
CA SER A 145 7.30 -11.95 1.55
C SER A 145 6.25 -10.85 1.73
N GLY A 146 5.37 -10.70 0.74
CA GLY A 146 4.13 -9.95 0.86
C GLY A 146 3.05 -10.59 0.02
N ILE A 147 1.81 -10.14 0.19
CA ILE A 147 0.63 -10.73 -0.42
C ILE A 147 0.10 -9.81 -1.51
N MET A 148 -0.20 -10.38 -2.68
CA MET A 148 -0.98 -9.69 -3.71
C MET A 148 -2.41 -10.23 -3.69
N GLY A 149 -3.35 -9.40 -3.26
CA GLY A 149 -4.77 -9.72 -3.31
C GLY A 149 -5.34 -9.33 -4.67
N ILE A 150 -5.65 -10.33 -5.49
CA ILE A 150 -6.39 -10.13 -6.73
C ILE A 150 -7.88 -10.28 -6.44
N SER A 151 -8.68 -9.24 -6.69
CA SER A 151 -10.14 -9.39 -6.62
C SER A 151 -10.62 -10.04 -7.91
N GLN A 152 -11.26 -11.20 -7.82
CA GLN A 152 -12.00 -11.76 -8.95
C GLN A 152 -13.19 -10.84 -9.29
N HIS A 153 -13.44 -10.61 -10.58
CA HIS A 153 -14.67 -10.04 -11.11
C HIS A 153 -15.46 -11.14 -11.81
N GLY A 154 -16.77 -11.14 -11.55
CA GLY A 154 -17.83 -12.01 -12.07
C GLY A 154 -18.87 -12.09 -10.96
N VAL A 155 -19.98 -11.36 -10.98
CA VAL A 155 -20.87 -10.99 -12.09
C VAL A 155 -21.14 -9.49 -12.12
#